data_AF-A0A2J0JHU5-F1
#
_entry.id   AF-A0A2J0JHU5-F1
#
_cell.length_a   1.000
_cell.length_b   1.000
_cell.length_c   1.000
_cell.angle_alpha   90.00
_cell.angle_beta   90.00
_cell.angle_gamma   90.00
#
_symmetry.space_group_name_H-M   'P 1'
#
loop_
_entity.id
_entity.type
_entity.pdbx_description
1 polymer ?
#
loop_
_entity_poly.entity_id
_entity_poly.type
_entity_poly.pdbx_seq_one_letter_code
_entity_poly.pdbx_strand_id
1 'polypeptide(L)'
;FWADYCEDVYYSSILNLLKFSADCLRAQESELCYESIGVAKCYQCFFSEECDACVNVWFSRNCYSCTNCIGCVNLRGASNYIFNVKYGKVEYEKKVKELNLDSWTDLQKLSEESYKFWLTKPKREYNGNSLNINVTGEHVFNSRNSKEMYICVGAENCKWCELITVPPVKDAYDYSGWGNNSELIYECASVGENANNVKFSYQCFPDTLNLKYCFWCIAGKNNFGCVSLKRKKYCILNKEYEKEEYEKLKAKIIEDMKTNPYIDKLGRKYYYGEFFPPEMSKLAYNKSNAMKFLPKTKEEALREGYSWSDKEDTLYKTSILAISLPEKIIDTEENILNEVVECKNCSRGYKITQGELNLLRKMNLPVPHHCPKCRENRRFSRITKPKLYKRFCMKCNLDIYTSFSPERPDIVYCVKCYQQEFA
;
A
#
# COMPACT_ATOMS: atom_id res chain seq x y z
N PHE A 1 5.70 7.59 -1.74
CA PHE A 1 5.14 8.14 -0.50
C PHE A 1 3.67 7.72 -0.48
N TRP A 2 3.01 7.45 0.65
CA TRP A 2 3.11 8.01 2.01
C TRP A 2 4.17 7.36 2.92
N ALA A 3 4.56 8.01 4.03
CA ALA A 3 5.57 7.58 5.00
C ALA A 3 5.62 8.53 6.22
N ASP A 4 5.77 8.04 7.45
CA ASP A 4 6.14 8.86 8.63
C ASP A 4 6.85 7.99 9.69
N TYR A 5 8.09 8.23 10.14
CA TYR A 5 9.17 9.13 9.70
C TYR A 5 10.41 8.27 9.35
N CYS A 6 11.35 8.73 8.51
CA CYS A 6 12.33 7.85 7.86
C CYS A 6 13.72 8.52 7.72
N GLU A 7 14.72 7.81 7.20
CA GLU A 7 15.91 8.44 6.57
C GLU A 7 16.38 7.67 5.31
N ASP A 8 16.83 8.40 4.27
CA ASP A 8 17.30 7.96 2.93
C ASP A 8 16.41 6.97 2.13
N VAL A 9 15.42 7.47 1.35
CA VAL A 9 14.35 6.67 0.70
C VAL A 9 14.12 7.01 -0.80
N TYR A 10 14.16 6.04 -1.72
CA TYR A 10 13.77 6.23 -3.15
C TYR A 10 13.28 4.92 -3.84
N TYR A 11 12.06 4.72 -4.36
CA TYR A 11 10.88 5.58 -4.51
C TYR A 11 9.59 4.79 -4.10
N SER A 12 8.78 5.35 -3.20
CA SER A 12 7.89 4.57 -2.30
C SER A 12 6.38 4.69 -2.58
N SER A 13 5.55 4.02 -1.77
CA SER A 13 4.07 4.13 -1.88
C SER A 13 3.26 4.13 -0.56
N ILE A 14 3.57 3.35 0.48
CA ILE A 14 3.04 3.54 1.87
C ILE A 14 4.08 2.97 2.87
N LEU A 15 4.40 3.62 4.00
CA LEU A 15 5.44 3.23 4.99
C LEU A 15 5.19 3.86 6.38
N ASN A 16 5.88 3.43 7.46
CA ASN A 16 6.10 4.19 8.72
C ASN A 16 7.34 3.72 9.51
N LEU A 17 8.29 4.60 9.87
CA LEU A 17 9.54 4.31 10.65
C LEU A 17 10.63 3.48 9.92
N LEU A 18 11.80 4.08 9.59
CA LEU A 18 12.87 3.53 8.72
C LEU A 18 14.25 4.25 8.82
N LYS A 19 15.36 3.59 8.41
CA LYS A 19 16.60 4.25 7.87
C LYS A 19 17.29 3.45 6.73
N PHE A 20 17.70 4.12 5.65
CA PHE A 20 18.32 3.64 4.38
C PHE A 20 17.46 2.63 3.54
N SER A 21 16.92 3.03 2.38
CA SER A 21 15.84 2.30 1.69
C SER A 21 15.63 2.59 0.19
N ALA A 22 15.13 1.59 -0.56
CA ALA A 22 14.57 1.81 -1.90
C ALA A 22 13.33 0.96 -2.30
N ASP A 23 12.44 1.58 -3.07
CA ASP A 23 11.33 0.96 -3.85
C ASP A 23 10.25 0.14 -3.08
N CYS A 24 9.58 0.76 -2.09
CA CYS A 24 8.71 0.06 -1.10
C CYS A 24 7.17 0.35 -1.17
N LEU A 25 6.34 -0.58 -0.66
CA LEU A 25 4.86 -0.46 -0.54
C LEU A 25 4.23 -0.85 0.84
N ARG A 26 4.96 -1.43 1.81
CA ARG A 26 4.75 -1.24 3.28
C ARG A 26 5.94 -1.76 4.11
N ALA A 27 6.25 -1.07 5.20
CA ALA A 27 7.28 -1.42 6.20
C ALA A 27 6.99 -0.73 7.55
N GLN A 28 7.52 -1.28 8.65
CA GLN A 28 7.54 -0.64 9.98
C GLN A 28 8.82 -0.96 10.80
N GLU A 29 9.93 -0.28 10.46
CA GLU A 29 11.34 -0.45 10.87
C GLU A 29 12.12 -1.55 10.10
N SER A 30 13.12 -1.14 9.29
CA SER A 30 14.04 -1.97 8.48
C SER A 30 15.22 -1.11 7.97
N GLU A 31 16.43 -1.67 7.80
CA GLU A 31 17.67 -0.86 7.66
C GLU A 31 18.44 -0.89 6.32
N LEU A 32 18.18 -1.81 5.38
CA LEU A 32 18.64 -1.73 3.97
C LEU A 32 17.77 -2.65 3.08
N CYS A 33 16.92 -2.06 2.22
CA CYS A 33 15.92 -2.79 1.41
C CYS A 33 15.88 -2.34 -0.06
N TYR A 34 15.52 -3.25 -0.99
CA TYR A 34 15.22 -2.95 -2.40
C TYR A 34 14.09 -3.83 -2.99
N GLU A 35 13.08 -3.17 -3.60
CA GLU A 35 11.85 -3.71 -4.25
C GLU A 35 10.78 -4.38 -3.34
N SER A 36 10.63 -3.89 -2.10
CA SER A 36 9.83 -4.50 -1.02
C SER A 36 8.30 -4.45 -1.15
N ILE A 37 7.65 -5.55 -0.74
CA ILE A 37 6.24 -5.64 -0.32
C ILE A 37 6.18 -6.40 1.02
N GLY A 38 5.56 -5.82 2.05
CA GLY A 38 5.23 -6.51 3.30
C GLY A 38 6.44 -6.98 4.14
N VAL A 39 7.39 -6.09 4.44
CA VAL A 39 8.60 -6.44 5.21
C VAL A 39 8.58 -5.79 6.60
N ALA A 40 8.83 -6.56 7.67
CA ALA A 40 8.85 -6.07 9.05
C ALA A 40 10.12 -6.52 9.79
N LYS A 41 10.84 -5.58 10.43
CA LYS A 41 12.01 -5.86 11.29
C LYS A 41 13.11 -6.69 10.60
N CYS A 42 13.31 -6.49 9.29
CA CYS A 42 14.31 -7.23 8.53
C CYS A 42 15.56 -6.40 8.26
N TYR A 43 16.70 -7.10 8.17
CA TYR A 43 18.00 -6.55 7.78
C TYR A 43 18.48 -7.23 6.50
N GLN A 44 18.92 -6.47 5.49
CA GLN A 44 19.36 -7.01 4.20
C GLN A 44 18.31 -7.94 3.56
N CYS A 45 17.13 -7.39 3.27
CA CYS A 45 15.99 -8.11 2.69
C CYS A 45 15.75 -7.65 1.26
N PHE A 46 16.08 -8.50 0.29
CA PHE A 46 16.11 -8.15 -1.13
C PHE A 46 15.07 -8.94 -1.92
N PHE A 47 14.30 -8.26 -2.77
CA PHE A 47 13.33 -8.85 -3.71
C PHE A 47 12.33 -9.85 -3.07
N SER A 48 12.06 -9.71 -1.77
CA SER A 48 11.30 -10.66 -0.95
C SER A 48 9.94 -10.08 -0.52
N GLU A 49 8.99 -10.95 -0.18
CA GLU A 49 7.58 -10.61 0.10
C GLU A 49 7.09 -11.17 1.45
N GLU A 50 6.29 -10.41 2.21
CA GLU A 50 5.64 -10.87 3.45
C GLU A 50 6.60 -11.47 4.51
N CYS A 51 7.86 -10.99 4.59
CA CYS A 51 8.88 -11.54 5.50
C CYS A 51 9.06 -10.69 6.77
N ASP A 52 9.18 -11.35 7.92
CA ASP A 52 9.24 -10.73 9.25
C ASP A 52 10.47 -11.25 10.04
N ALA A 53 11.17 -10.36 10.76
CA ALA A 53 12.34 -10.64 11.59
C ALA A 53 13.49 -11.38 10.87
N CYS A 54 13.65 -11.21 9.56
CA CYS A 54 14.63 -11.94 8.75
C CYS A 54 15.93 -11.16 8.49
N VAL A 55 17.04 -11.88 8.32
CA VAL A 55 18.39 -11.31 8.12
C VAL A 55 19.06 -11.90 6.88
N ASN A 56 19.53 -11.06 5.95
CA ASN A 56 20.17 -11.50 4.69
C ASN A 56 19.32 -12.53 3.93
N VAL A 57 18.14 -12.09 3.48
CA VAL A 57 17.20 -12.92 2.72
C VAL A 57 16.95 -12.35 1.32
N TRP A 58 16.93 -13.24 0.33
CA TRP A 58 16.82 -12.92 -1.08
C TRP A 58 15.66 -13.71 -1.70
N PHE A 59 14.84 -13.06 -2.53
CA PHE A 59 13.74 -13.70 -3.27
C PHE A 59 12.91 -14.70 -2.45
N SER A 60 12.64 -14.38 -1.19
CA SER A 60 11.93 -15.22 -0.24
C SER A 60 10.50 -14.72 -0.02
N ARG A 61 9.57 -15.58 0.42
CA ARG A 61 8.18 -15.21 0.70
C ARG A 61 7.66 -15.83 1.98
N ASN A 62 6.96 -15.03 2.80
CA ASN A 62 6.34 -15.47 4.05
C ASN A 62 7.30 -16.24 4.98
N CYS A 63 8.50 -15.70 5.19
CA CYS A 63 9.47 -16.24 6.13
C CYS A 63 9.45 -15.45 7.45
N TYR A 64 9.68 -16.14 8.56
CA TYR A 64 9.71 -15.55 9.90
C TYR A 64 11.00 -15.94 10.62
N SER A 65 11.73 -14.97 11.17
CA SER A 65 12.97 -15.21 11.93
C SER A 65 14.01 -16.06 11.18
N CYS A 66 14.13 -15.85 9.86
CA CYS A 66 15.04 -16.62 9.00
C CYS A 66 16.31 -15.83 8.65
N THR A 67 17.45 -16.52 8.57
CA THR A 67 18.76 -15.90 8.33
C THR A 67 19.51 -16.58 7.19
N ASN A 68 20.11 -15.83 6.27
CA ASN A 68 20.84 -16.39 5.12
C ASN A 68 19.96 -17.36 4.32
N CYS A 69 18.91 -16.84 3.67
CA CYS A 69 18.02 -17.68 2.87
C CYS A 69 17.73 -17.09 1.49
N ILE A 70 17.64 -17.96 0.47
CA ILE A 70 17.42 -17.56 -0.92
C ILE A 70 16.27 -18.38 -1.53
N GLY A 71 15.31 -17.72 -2.18
CA GLY A 71 14.22 -18.38 -2.89
C GLY A 71 13.19 -19.07 -1.99
N CYS A 72 13.23 -18.88 -0.66
CA CYS A 72 12.54 -19.77 0.28
C CYS A 72 11.15 -19.28 0.70
N VAL A 73 10.23 -20.23 0.90
CA VAL A 73 8.85 -20.03 1.36
C VAL A 73 8.42 -21.31 2.12
N ASN A 74 7.68 -21.33 3.23
CA ASN A 74 7.26 -20.26 4.13
C ASN A 74 7.93 -20.53 5.51
N LEU A 75 9.26 -20.40 5.61
CA LEU A 75 10.05 -20.96 6.71
C LEU A 75 9.89 -20.19 8.05
N ARG A 76 10.20 -20.87 9.16
CA ARG A 76 10.22 -20.35 10.53
C ARG A 76 11.57 -20.68 11.18
N GLY A 77 12.26 -19.69 11.75
CA GLY A 77 13.50 -19.91 12.52
C GLY A 77 14.65 -20.58 11.73
N ALA A 78 14.62 -20.52 10.41
CA ALA A 78 15.50 -21.31 9.54
C ALA A 78 16.77 -20.55 9.14
N SER A 79 17.88 -21.27 8.92
CA SER A 79 19.10 -20.63 8.42
C SER A 79 19.89 -21.46 7.41
N ASN A 80 20.51 -20.76 6.46
CA ASN A 80 21.30 -21.32 5.35
C ASN A 80 20.46 -22.22 4.43
N TYR A 81 19.33 -21.70 3.95
CA TYR A 81 18.43 -22.41 3.02
C TYR A 81 18.44 -21.80 1.63
N ILE A 82 18.45 -22.64 0.60
CA ILE A 82 18.21 -22.22 -0.81
C ILE A 82 17.07 -23.07 -1.36
N PHE A 83 16.01 -22.44 -1.87
CA PHE A 83 14.79 -23.11 -2.37
C PHE A 83 14.23 -24.19 -1.43
N ASN A 84 14.16 -23.86 -0.13
CA ASN A 84 13.67 -24.75 0.93
C ASN A 84 14.53 -26.03 1.18
N VAL A 85 15.77 -26.08 0.67
CA VAL A 85 16.79 -27.09 1.00
C VAL A 85 17.80 -26.50 1.98
N LYS A 86 18.14 -27.24 3.05
CA LYS A 86 19.11 -26.85 4.07
C LYS A 86 20.54 -27.17 3.64
N TYR A 87 21.47 -26.24 3.87
CA TYR A 87 22.89 -26.42 3.58
C TYR A 87 23.76 -26.21 4.83
N GLY A 88 24.95 -26.83 4.83
CA GLY A 88 26.01 -26.48 5.78
C GLY A 88 26.57 -25.09 5.45
N LYS A 89 27.04 -24.32 6.46
CA LYS A 89 27.47 -22.92 6.28
C LYS A 89 28.45 -22.71 5.10
N VAL A 90 29.50 -23.54 5.02
CA VAL A 90 30.53 -23.44 3.98
C VAL A 90 29.97 -23.75 2.58
N GLU A 91 29.08 -24.73 2.47
CA GLU A 91 28.43 -25.08 1.20
C GLU A 91 27.43 -24.00 0.78
N TYR A 92 26.66 -23.46 1.72
CA TYR A 92 25.78 -22.31 1.50
C TYR A 92 26.56 -21.12 0.94
N GLU A 93 27.64 -20.69 1.62
CA GLU A 93 28.48 -19.58 1.17
C GLU A 93 29.09 -19.79 -0.23
N LYS A 94 29.41 -21.04 -0.59
CA LYS A 94 29.83 -21.40 -1.96
C LYS A 94 28.68 -21.23 -2.95
N LYS A 95 27.51 -21.79 -2.67
CA LYS A 95 26.31 -21.69 -3.52
C LYS A 95 25.83 -20.25 -3.70
N VAL A 96 25.90 -19.41 -2.68
CA VAL A 96 25.53 -17.98 -2.80
C VAL A 96 26.44 -17.24 -3.79
N LYS A 97 27.74 -17.55 -3.81
CA LYS A 97 28.66 -16.97 -4.80
C LYS A 97 28.35 -17.44 -6.22
N GLU A 98 27.95 -18.69 -6.38
CA GLU A 98 27.52 -19.27 -7.68
C GLU A 98 26.24 -18.61 -8.23
N LEU A 99 25.44 -17.93 -7.40
CA LEU A 99 24.23 -17.20 -7.82
C LEU A 99 24.47 -15.77 -8.36
N ASN A 100 25.70 -15.24 -8.29
CA ASN A 100 26.10 -13.97 -8.92
C ASN A 100 25.13 -12.79 -8.64
N LEU A 101 24.75 -12.60 -7.37
CA LEU A 101 23.69 -11.69 -6.90
C LEU A 101 23.94 -10.19 -7.16
N ASP A 102 25.07 -9.84 -7.77
CA ASP A 102 25.48 -8.50 -8.19
C ASP A 102 25.35 -8.26 -9.71
N SER A 103 24.93 -9.26 -10.50
CA SER A 103 24.60 -9.15 -11.93
C SER A 103 23.11 -8.89 -12.17
N TRP A 104 22.80 -7.96 -13.07
CA TRP A 104 21.42 -7.67 -13.47
C TRP A 104 20.72 -8.88 -14.07
N THR A 105 21.39 -9.57 -15.00
CA THR A 105 20.84 -10.72 -15.71
C THR A 105 20.56 -11.89 -14.78
N ASP A 106 21.47 -12.23 -13.87
CA ASP A 106 21.27 -13.36 -12.95
C ASP A 106 20.25 -13.05 -11.85
N LEU A 107 20.15 -11.79 -11.40
CA LEU A 107 19.05 -11.34 -10.55
C LEU A 107 17.68 -11.48 -11.25
N GLN A 108 17.56 -11.24 -12.56
CA GLN A 108 16.27 -11.46 -13.26
C GLN A 108 15.93 -12.96 -13.36
N LYS A 109 16.90 -13.83 -13.66
CA LYS A 109 16.68 -15.29 -13.69
C LYS A 109 16.22 -15.81 -12.32
N LEU A 110 16.93 -15.45 -11.25
CA LEU A 110 16.61 -15.88 -9.89
C LEU A 110 15.25 -15.36 -9.43
N SER A 111 14.85 -14.17 -9.87
CA SER A 111 13.50 -13.62 -9.69
C SER A 111 12.43 -14.52 -10.31
N GLU A 112 12.57 -14.87 -11.60
CA GLU A 112 11.63 -15.74 -12.31
C GLU A 112 11.53 -17.16 -11.71
N GLU A 113 12.68 -17.76 -11.38
CA GLU A 113 12.75 -19.07 -10.73
C GLU A 113 12.06 -19.06 -9.37
N SER A 114 12.29 -18.00 -8.59
CA SER A 114 11.65 -17.82 -7.29
C SER A 114 10.13 -17.69 -7.41
N TYR A 115 9.58 -16.85 -8.29
CA TYR A 115 8.13 -16.80 -8.48
C TYR A 115 7.53 -18.16 -8.90
N LYS A 116 8.19 -18.89 -9.81
CA LYS A 116 7.76 -20.23 -10.23
C LYS A 116 7.75 -21.19 -9.03
N PHE A 117 8.81 -21.21 -8.22
CA PHE A 117 8.89 -22.03 -7.01
C PHE A 117 7.83 -21.64 -5.97
N TRP A 118 7.63 -20.34 -5.75
CA TRP A 118 6.65 -19.78 -4.81
C TRP A 118 5.20 -20.16 -5.14
N LEU A 119 4.85 -20.41 -6.41
CA LEU A 119 3.53 -20.88 -6.82
C LEU A 119 3.30 -22.36 -6.44
N THR A 120 4.36 -23.16 -6.27
CA THR A 120 4.26 -24.57 -5.85
C THR A 120 3.92 -24.76 -4.37
N LYS A 121 3.88 -23.68 -3.59
CA LYS A 121 3.74 -23.71 -2.12
C LYS A 121 2.50 -22.93 -1.69
N PRO A 122 1.77 -23.42 -0.67
CA PRO A 122 0.53 -22.81 -0.24
C PRO A 122 0.73 -21.40 0.31
N LYS A 123 -0.30 -20.59 0.09
CA LYS A 123 -0.54 -19.31 0.75
C LYS A 123 -1.63 -19.48 1.81
N ARG A 124 -1.58 -18.65 2.85
CA ARG A 124 -2.70 -18.50 3.79
C ARG A 124 -3.83 -17.74 3.09
N GLU A 125 -5.07 -17.99 3.48
CA GLU A 125 -6.26 -17.37 2.85
C GLU A 125 -6.28 -15.84 2.93
N TYR A 126 -5.58 -15.24 3.90
CA TYR A 126 -5.26 -13.82 3.96
C TYR A 126 -3.94 -13.61 4.72
N ASN A 127 -3.27 -12.49 4.48
CA ASN A 127 -2.11 -12.05 5.28
C ASN A 127 -2.59 -11.37 6.56
N GLY A 128 -2.08 -11.84 7.70
CA GLY A 128 -2.48 -11.36 9.02
C GLY A 128 -1.85 -12.16 10.15
N ASN A 129 -2.13 -11.81 11.40
CA ASN A 129 -1.58 -12.50 12.57
C ASN A 129 -2.63 -13.33 13.34
N SER A 130 -2.20 -13.97 14.42
CA SER A 130 -3.02 -14.80 15.33
C SER A 130 -3.85 -13.98 16.32
N LEU A 131 -3.60 -12.66 16.42
CA LEU A 131 -4.34 -11.74 17.30
C LEU A 131 -5.68 -11.28 16.68
N ASN A 132 -5.96 -11.70 15.44
CA ASN A 132 -7.23 -11.42 14.78
C ASN A 132 -8.36 -12.34 15.26
N ILE A 133 -9.53 -11.77 15.52
CA ILE A 133 -10.72 -12.52 15.99
C ILE A 133 -11.91 -12.19 15.08
N ASN A 134 -12.53 -13.20 14.46
CA ASN A 134 -13.75 -13.00 13.65
C ASN A 134 -13.58 -11.94 12.52
N VAL A 135 -12.45 -11.93 11.81
CA VAL A 135 -12.18 -10.96 10.72
C VAL A 135 -12.40 -11.56 9.33
N THR A 136 -12.65 -10.71 8.32
CA THR A 136 -12.45 -11.04 6.90
C THR A 136 -11.79 -9.86 6.19
N GLY A 137 -10.86 -10.14 5.28
CA GLY A 137 -10.10 -9.10 4.59
C GLY A 137 -8.74 -9.59 4.12
N GLU A 138 -7.87 -8.67 3.74
CA GLU A 138 -6.50 -8.94 3.30
C GLU A 138 -5.52 -7.93 3.91
N HIS A 139 -4.31 -8.38 4.28
CA HIS A 139 -3.36 -7.64 5.13
C HIS A 139 -4.02 -7.05 6.40
N VAL A 140 -4.69 -7.90 7.18
CA VAL A 140 -5.43 -7.52 8.41
C VAL A 140 -4.69 -7.98 9.65
N PHE A 141 -4.42 -7.07 10.59
CA PHE A 141 -3.64 -7.37 11.81
C PHE A 141 -4.31 -6.78 13.07
N ASN A 142 -4.15 -7.47 14.21
CA ASN A 142 -4.61 -7.00 15.53
C ASN A 142 -6.10 -6.57 15.61
N SER A 143 -6.96 -7.10 14.73
CA SER A 143 -8.32 -6.60 14.50
C SER A 143 -9.38 -7.60 14.97
N ARG A 144 -10.57 -7.13 15.35
CA ARG A 144 -11.66 -8.01 15.81
C ARG A 144 -13.05 -7.62 15.32
N ASN A 145 -13.88 -8.60 15.02
CA ASN A 145 -15.24 -8.45 14.51
C ASN A 145 -15.38 -7.60 13.22
N SER A 146 -14.29 -7.39 12.48
CA SER A 146 -14.24 -6.47 11.34
C SER A 146 -14.28 -7.21 9.99
N LYS A 147 -15.08 -6.75 9.03
CA LYS A 147 -15.39 -7.49 7.78
C LYS A 147 -15.07 -6.72 6.52
N GLU A 148 -14.69 -7.45 5.47
CA GLU A 148 -14.39 -6.89 4.13
C GLU A 148 -13.28 -5.81 4.16
N MET A 149 -12.24 -6.04 4.99
CA MET A 149 -11.16 -5.08 5.25
C MET A 149 -9.98 -5.21 4.26
N TYR A 150 -9.20 -4.15 4.03
CA TYR A 150 -8.01 -4.21 3.17
C TYR A 150 -6.83 -3.34 3.66
N ILE A 151 -5.71 -3.94 4.04
CA ILE A 151 -4.54 -3.26 4.63
C ILE A 151 -4.95 -2.48 5.90
N CYS A 152 -5.34 -3.23 6.94
CA CYS A 152 -5.90 -2.66 8.18
C CYS A 152 -5.20 -3.19 9.44
N VAL A 153 -4.93 -2.30 10.40
CA VAL A 153 -4.31 -2.63 11.69
C VAL A 153 -5.15 -2.08 12.85
N GLY A 154 -5.54 -2.94 13.79
CA GLY A 154 -6.19 -2.52 15.05
C GLY A 154 -7.66 -2.11 14.94
N ALA A 155 -8.40 -2.62 13.94
CA ALA A 155 -9.81 -2.27 13.72
C ALA A 155 -10.77 -3.15 14.52
N GLU A 156 -11.74 -2.53 15.20
CA GLU A 156 -12.79 -3.20 15.99
C GLU A 156 -14.18 -2.87 15.44
N ASN A 157 -15.02 -3.90 15.24
CA ASN A 157 -16.40 -3.85 14.71
C ASN A 157 -16.60 -3.04 13.40
N CYS A 158 -15.58 -2.91 12.56
CA CYS A 158 -15.65 -2.15 11.31
C CYS A 158 -16.15 -2.99 10.13
N LYS A 159 -16.62 -2.33 9.07
CA LYS A 159 -16.86 -2.98 7.77
C LYS A 159 -16.25 -2.15 6.65
N TRP A 160 -15.80 -2.80 5.56
CA TRP A 160 -15.39 -2.21 4.27
C TRP A 160 -14.15 -1.29 4.27
N CYS A 161 -13.53 -1.02 5.42
CA CYS A 161 -12.47 -0.03 5.47
C CYS A 161 -11.15 -0.54 4.83
N GLU A 162 -10.40 0.39 4.25
CA GLU A 162 -9.15 0.11 3.53
C GLU A 162 -8.01 0.98 4.09
N LEU A 163 -6.74 0.63 3.86
CA LEU A 163 -5.57 1.50 4.09
C LEU A 163 -5.43 2.10 5.52
N ILE A 164 -5.95 1.44 6.55
CA ILE A 164 -5.80 1.83 7.96
C ILE A 164 -4.44 1.31 8.47
N THR A 165 -3.42 2.15 8.41
CA THR A 165 -2.03 1.71 8.64
C THR A 165 -1.52 1.85 10.07
N VAL A 166 -2.15 2.71 10.88
CA VAL A 166 -1.78 3.00 12.28
C VAL A 166 -3.01 2.78 13.17
N PRO A 167 -2.85 2.14 14.34
CA PRO A 167 -3.93 1.97 15.31
C PRO A 167 -4.13 3.25 16.15
N PRO A 168 -5.30 3.42 16.81
CA PRO A 168 -6.44 2.50 16.94
C PRO A 168 -7.72 3.04 16.25
N VAL A 169 -8.73 2.15 16.06
CA VAL A 169 -10.03 2.47 15.42
C VAL A 169 -11.17 1.63 16.02
N LYS A 170 -12.22 2.27 16.59
CA LYS A 170 -13.54 1.62 16.88
C LYS A 170 -14.71 2.61 16.88
N ASP A 171 -15.86 2.41 16.25
CA ASP A 171 -16.15 1.61 15.07
C ASP A 171 -16.29 2.60 13.88
N ALA A 172 -16.03 2.18 12.65
CA ALA A 172 -16.07 3.05 11.48
C ALA A 172 -16.65 2.39 10.22
N TYR A 173 -17.16 3.22 9.31
CA TYR A 173 -17.97 2.82 8.14
C TYR A 173 -18.06 4.01 7.16
N ASP A 174 -17.14 4.31 6.25
CA ASP A 174 -15.86 3.67 5.89
C ASP A 174 -14.66 4.61 6.07
N TYR A 175 -13.44 4.08 6.19
CA TYR A 175 -12.29 4.90 6.60
C TYR A 175 -10.91 4.52 6.02
N SER A 176 -10.32 5.35 5.14
CA SER A 176 -9.15 4.92 4.33
C SER A 176 -8.09 5.99 3.97
N GLY A 177 -7.48 6.76 4.86
CA GLY A 177 -6.72 6.42 6.08
C GLY A 177 -5.63 7.50 6.16
N TRP A 178 -5.32 8.16 7.28
CA TRP A 178 -4.70 7.70 8.52
C TRP A 178 -5.62 7.81 9.76
N GLY A 179 -5.20 7.28 10.90
CA GLY A 179 -5.94 7.38 12.17
C GLY A 179 -5.07 7.11 13.39
N ASN A 180 -4.99 8.10 14.29
CA ASN A 180 -4.39 7.99 15.63
C ASN A 180 -5.49 8.36 16.65
N ASN A 181 -5.47 7.77 17.84
CA ASN A 181 -6.59 7.46 18.76
C ASN A 181 -8.02 7.68 18.20
N SER A 182 -8.41 6.86 17.23
CA SER A 182 -9.65 7.02 16.44
C SER A 182 -10.87 6.28 17.04
N GLU A 183 -12.04 6.92 17.04
CA GLU A 183 -13.35 6.29 17.32
C GLU A 183 -14.54 7.02 16.65
N LEU A 184 -15.68 6.33 16.42
CA LEU A 184 -16.92 6.86 15.78
C LEU A 184 -16.69 7.62 14.45
N ILE A 185 -16.56 6.97 13.28
CA ILE A 185 -16.33 7.72 12.01
C ILE A 185 -17.09 7.15 10.80
N TYR A 186 -17.77 8.02 10.03
CA TYR A 186 -18.62 7.65 8.87
C TYR A 186 -18.77 8.85 7.91
N GLU A 187 -18.34 8.85 6.65
CA GLU A 187 -17.31 8.06 5.95
C GLU A 187 -16.14 9.03 5.69
N CYS A 188 -14.88 8.56 5.55
CA CYS A 188 -13.78 9.45 5.21
C CYS A 188 -12.45 8.83 4.73
N ALA A 189 -11.80 9.46 3.75
CA ALA A 189 -10.40 9.16 3.40
C ALA A 189 -9.42 10.14 4.07
N SER A 190 -8.75 9.71 5.14
CA SER A 190 -7.62 10.33 5.88
C SER A 190 -7.94 11.35 7.01
N VAL A 191 -7.42 11.11 8.24
CA VAL A 191 -7.48 12.01 9.41
C VAL A 191 -6.25 11.84 10.31
N GLY A 192 -6.14 12.66 11.35
CA GLY A 192 -5.35 12.44 12.56
C GLY A 192 -5.79 13.44 13.64
N GLU A 193 -5.24 13.47 14.85
CA GLU A 193 -4.53 12.46 15.62
C GLU A 193 -5.17 12.57 17.01
N ASN A 194 -5.71 11.48 17.55
CA ASN A 194 -6.71 11.42 18.62
C ASN A 194 -8.14 11.84 18.19
N ALA A 195 -8.68 11.18 17.15
CA ALA A 195 -9.93 11.52 16.47
C ALA A 195 -11.21 10.86 17.07
N ASN A 196 -12.30 11.61 17.32
CA ASN A 196 -13.58 11.02 17.80
C ASN A 196 -14.86 11.71 17.23
N ASN A 197 -15.82 10.88 16.77
CA ASN A 197 -17.15 11.24 16.24
C ASN A 197 -17.15 12.18 15.02
N VAL A 198 -16.65 11.70 13.88
CA VAL A 198 -16.42 12.48 12.66
C VAL A 198 -17.30 12.02 11.48
N LYS A 199 -18.00 12.95 10.85
CA LYS A 199 -18.71 12.76 9.56
C LYS A 199 -18.50 13.99 8.67
N PHE A 200 -18.56 14.01 7.34
CA PHE A 200 -18.36 13.00 6.30
C PHE A 200 -17.23 13.64 5.48
N SER A 201 -16.04 13.05 5.38
CA SER A 201 -14.81 13.86 5.25
C SER A 201 -13.78 13.34 4.25
N TYR A 202 -12.95 14.22 3.69
CA TYR A 202 -11.84 13.86 2.81
C TYR A 202 -10.60 14.61 3.29
N GLN A 203 -9.75 13.93 4.06
CA GLN A 203 -8.51 14.42 4.69
C GLN A 203 -8.81 15.33 5.93
N CYS A 204 -8.17 15.21 7.11
CA CYS A 204 -8.36 16.10 8.31
C CYS A 204 -7.46 15.78 9.54
N PHE A 205 -6.42 16.58 9.87
CA PHE A 205 -5.40 16.24 10.91
C PHE A 205 -5.09 17.46 11.82
N PRO A 206 -4.22 17.38 12.86
CA PRO A 206 -4.27 16.56 14.09
C PRO A 206 -5.46 16.91 15.06
N ASP A 207 -5.55 16.26 16.23
CA ASP A 207 -6.49 16.53 17.36
C ASP A 207 -7.98 16.80 17.01
N THR A 208 -8.64 15.87 16.30
CA THR A 208 -9.99 16.04 15.73
C THR A 208 -11.16 15.57 16.62
N LEU A 209 -12.31 16.27 16.62
CA LEU A 209 -13.59 15.81 17.21
C LEU A 209 -14.81 16.41 16.47
N ASN A 210 -15.97 15.73 16.47
CA ASN A 210 -17.31 16.28 16.16
C ASN A 210 -17.40 17.12 14.85
N LEU A 211 -17.02 16.55 13.71
CA LEU A 211 -17.15 17.22 12.40
C LEU A 211 -18.46 16.82 11.69
N LYS A 212 -18.96 17.72 10.83
CA LYS A 212 -20.05 17.48 9.87
C LYS A 212 -19.63 18.03 8.49
N TYR A 213 -19.53 17.19 7.45
CA TYR A 213 -18.99 17.50 6.10
C TYR A 213 -17.61 18.22 6.06
N CYS A 214 -16.50 17.52 5.78
CA CYS A 214 -15.17 18.18 5.71
C CYS A 214 -14.15 17.63 4.67
N PHE A 215 -13.86 18.36 3.57
CA PHE A 215 -12.93 18.00 2.46
C PHE A 215 -11.46 18.49 2.63
N TRP A 216 -10.95 18.53 3.88
CA TRP A 216 -9.57 18.90 4.34
C TRP A 216 -9.39 20.16 5.18
N CYS A 217 -9.22 19.95 6.50
CA CYS A 217 -8.92 20.97 7.50
C CYS A 217 -7.78 20.52 8.43
N ILE A 218 -7.00 21.48 8.96
CA ILE A 218 -5.83 21.23 9.81
C ILE A 218 -6.07 21.83 11.22
N ALA A 219 -6.95 21.17 11.97
CA ALA A 219 -7.51 21.50 13.30
C ALA A 219 -8.37 22.80 13.45
N GLY A 220 -9.57 22.75 14.05
CA GLY A 220 -10.29 21.58 14.59
C GLY A 220 -11.60 21.91 15.37
N LYS A 221 -12.33 20.84 15.72
CA LYS A 221 -13.52 20.65 16.61
C LYS A 221 -14.80 21.50 16.35
N ASN A 222 -15.96 20.83 16.15
CA ASN A 222 -17.33 21.38 15.97
C ASN A 222 -17.63 22.22 14.69
N ASN A 223 -17.26 21.77 13.49
CA ASN A 223 -17.47 22.53 12.23
C ASN A 223 -18.48 21.89 11.25
N PHE A 224 -19.12 22.69 10.39
CA PHE A 224 -20.05 22.24 9.33
C PHE A 224 -19.64 22.75 7.93
N GLY A 225 -19.05 21.90 7.08
CA GLY A 225 -18.78 22.18 5.65
C GLY A 225 -17.44 22.88 5.32
N CYS A 226 -16.27 22.31 5.66
CA CYS A 226 -14.94 22.95 5.51
C CYS A 226 -13.89 22.03 4.82
N VAL A 227 -12.59 22.30 4.62
CA VAL A 227 -11.89 23.33 3.80
C VAL A 227 -12.16 24.82 4.04
N SER A 228 -11.17 25.66 4.42
CA SER A 228 -9.72 25.39 4.66
C SER A 228 -9.11 26.34 5.70
N LEU A 229 -9.44 26.17 6.98
CA LEU A 229 -8.98 27.06 8.06
C LEU A 229 -8.02 26.38 9.05
N LYS A 230 -7.25 27.20 9.77
CA LYS A 230 -6.59 26.83 11.04
C LYS A 230 -6.96 27.88 12.12
N ARG A 231 -7.39 27.43 13.31
CA ARG A 231 -7.67 28.25 14.53
C ARG A 231 -8.90 29.20 14.57
N LYS A 232 -9.99 28.93 13.84
CA LYS A 232 -11.31 29.61 14.01
C LYS A 232 -12.37 28.71 14.67
N LYS A 233 -13.52 29.26 15.08
CA LYS A 233 -14.67 28.52 15.66
C LYS A 233 -15.99 28.90 14.96
N TYR A 234 -17.06 28.12 15.18
CA TYR A 234 -18.45 28.43 14.74
C TYR A 234 -18.56 28.94 13.28
N CYS A 235 -17.96 28.21 12.34
CA CYS A 235 -17.85 28.65 10.94
C CYS A 235 -18.83 27.95 9.98
N ILE A 236 -19.29 28.71 8.98
CA ILE A 236 -19.97 28.20 7.77
C ILE A 236 -19.26 28.83 6.56
N LEU A 237 -18.78 28.00 5.62
CA LEU A 237 -18.07 28.42 4.39
C LEU A 237 -16.96 29.49 4.62
N ASN A 238 -16.13 29.28 5.66
CA ASN A 238 -15.05 30.16 6.14
C ASN A 238 -15.47 31.49 6.81
N LYS A 239 -16.76 31.84 6.89
CA LYS A 239 -17.25 32.95 7.72
C LYS A 239 -17.49 32.46 9.16
N GLU A 240 -17.05 33.26 10.12
CA GLU A 240 -17.20 33.06 11.57
C GLU A 240 -18.39 33.85 12.10
N TYR A 241 -19.06 33.31 13.13
CA TYR A 241 -20.33 33.79 13.67
C TYR A 241 -20.35 33.70 15.19
N GLU A 242 -21.19 34.51 15.83
CA GLU A 242 -21.52 34.32 17.24
C GLU A 242 -22.31 33.02 17.47
N LYS A 243 -22.16 32.44 18.66
CA LYS A 243 -22.59 31.07 18.96
C LYS A 243 -24.09 30.83 18.73
N GLU A 244 -24.96 31.73 19.19
CA GLU A 244 -26.42 31.57 19.03
C GLU A 244 -26.86 31.75 17.57
N GLU A 245 -26.17 32.59 16.79
CA GLU A 245 -26.46 32.77 15.36
C GLU A 245 -26.04 31.52 14.57
N TYR A 246 -24.84 31.00 14.85
CA TYR A 246 -24.33 29.77 14.26
C TYR A 246 -25.29 28.59 14.43
N GLU A 247 -25.74 28.32 15.67
CA GLU A 247 -26.63 27.18 15.93
C GLU A 247 -28.00 27.33 15.24
N LYS A 248 -28.57 28.54 15.19
CA LYS A 248 -29.82 28.82 14.45
C LYS A 248 -29.66 28.61 12.95
N LEU A 249 -28.59 29.15 12.36
CA LEU A 249 -28.34 29.08 10.92
C LEU A 249 -28.03 27.64 10.48
N LYS A 250 -27.20 26.93 11.25
CA LYS A 250 -26.89 25.50 11.10
C LYS A 250 -28.15 24.64 11.12
N ALA A 251 -29.06 24.83 12.08
CA ALA A 251 -30.31 24.08 12.14
C ALA A 251 -31.16 24.32 10.87
N LYS A 252 -31.31 25.57 10.43
CA LYS A 252 -32.04 25.92 9.21
C LYS A 252 -31.46 25.24 7.96
N ILE A 253 -30.13 25.28 7.79
CA ILE A 253 -29.45 24.66 6.65
C ILE A 253 -29.63 23.13 6.66
N ILE A 254 -29.60 22.50 7.83
CA ILE A 254 -29.79 21.03 7.94
C ILE A 254 -31.21 20.61 7.55
N GLU A 255 -32.25 21.33 7.96
CA GLU A 255 -33.63 21.02 7.53
C GLU A 255 -33.85 21.29 6.03
N ASP A 256 -33.22 22.33 5.48
CA ASP A 256 -33.19 22.57 4.04
C ASP A 256 -32.53 21.39 3.29
N MET A 257 -31.31 20.98 3.67
CA MET A 257 -30.60 19.85 3.05
C MET A 257 -31.28 18.47 3.20
N LYS A 258 -32.24 18.32 4.12
CA LYS A 258 -33.09 17.11 4.23
C LYS A 258 -34.22 17.08 3.20
N THR A 259 -34.68 18.25 2.75
CA THR A 259 -35.79 18.38 1.80
C THR A 259 -35.30 18.67 0.38
N ASN A 260 -34.21 19.44 0.26
CA ASN A 260 -33.56 19.90 -0.95
C ASN A 260 -32.15 19.26 -1.07
N PRO A 261 -32.04 18.05 -1.65
CA PRO A 261 -30.75 17.38 -1.84
C PRO A 261 -29.91 18.05 -2.93
N TYR A 262 -28.59 17.87 -2.86
CA TYR A 262 -27.75 18.11 -4.03
C TYR A 262 -28.07 17.06 -5.10
N ILE A 263 -28.18 17.47 -6.36
CA ILE A 263 -28.42 16.57 -7.49
C ILE A 263 -27.23 16.69 -8.44
N ASP A 264 -26.54 15.58 -8.67
CA ASP A 264 -25.39 15.55 -9.58
C ASP A 264 -25.82 15.47 -11.06
N LYS A 265 -24.84 15.53 -11.97
CA LYS A 265 -25.08 15.42 -13.42
C LYS A 265 -25.77 14.12 -13.88
N LEU A 266 -25.82 13.09 -13.05
CA LEU A 266 -26.52 11.82 -13.34
C LEU A 266 -27.89 11.72 -12.66
N GLY A 267 -28.34 12.78 -11.99
CA GLY A 267 -29.62 12.81 -11.28
C GLY A 267 -29.59 12.10 -9.92
N ARG A 268 -28.41 11.69 -9.42
CA ARG A 268 -28.26 11.07 -8.10
C ARG A 268 -28.46 12.14 -7.03
N LYS A 269 -29.27 11.81 -6.01
CA LYS A 269 -29.66 12.74 -4.94
C LYS A 269 -28.81 12.51 -3.70
N TYR A 270 -28.09 13.53 -3.28
CA TYR A 270 -27.23 13.54 -2.10
C TYR A 270 -27.91 14.40 -1.02
N TYR A 271 -28.57 13.72 -0.09
CA TYR A 271 -29.22 14.36 1.07
C TYR A 271 -28.21 14.66 2.18
N TYR A 272 -28.63 15.45 3.19
CA TYR A 272 -27.86 15.55 4.45
C TYR A 272 -27.59 14.15 5.02
N GLY A 273 -26.32 13.74 5.03
CA GLY A 273 -25.91 12.39 5.42
C GLY A 273 -24.97 11.72 4.42
N GLU A 274 -24.98 12.16 3.17
CA GLU A 274 -24.21 11.54 2.08
C GLU A 274 -22.79 12.09 1.95
N PHE A 275 -21.87 11.26 1.45
CA PHE A 275 -20.51 11.68 1.10
C PHE A 275 -20.47 12.58 -0.14
N PHE A 276 -19.31 13.20 -0.40
CA PHE A 276 -19.12 14.05 -1.57
C PHE A 276 -19.26 13.25 -2.88
N PRO A 277 -20.06 13.73 -3.86
CA PRO A 277 -20.26 13.04 -5.13
C PRO A 277 -18.95 12.93 -5.93
N PRO A 278 -18.78 11.87 -6.75
CA PRO A 278 -17.55 11.65 -7.54
C PRO A 278 -17.13 12.83 -8.41
N GLU A 279 -18.07 13.64 -8.90
CA GLU A 279 -17.79 14.79 -9.75
C GLU A 279 -17.13 15.98 -9.01
N MET A 280 -17.10 15.96 -7.67
CA MET A 280 -16.30 16.90 -6.87
C MET A 280 -14.81 16.49 -6.75
N SER A 281 -14.43 15.33 -7.29
CA SER A 281 -13.02 14.91 -7.34
C SER A 281 -12.20 15.85 -8.23
N LYS A 282 -11.13 16.41 -7.65
CA LYS A 282 -10.11 17.18 -8.39
C LYS A 282 -9.15 16.30 -9.20
N LEU A 283 -9.25 14.97 -9.09
CA LEU A 283 -8.42 14.00 -9.79
C LEU A 283 -9.27 13.19 -10.77
N ALA A 284 -8.83 13.14 -12.02
CA ALA A 284 -9.38 12.22 -13.01
C ALA A 284 -9.12 10.77 -12.59
N TYR A 285 -10.09 9.89 -12.85
CA TYR A 285 -10.07 8.49 -12.42
C TYR A 285 -8.77 7.79 -12.82
N ASN A 286 -8.42 7.88 -14.11
CA ASN A 286 -7.24 7.27 -14.71
C ASN A 286 -5.89 7.86 -14.25
N LYS A 287 -5.89 9.02 -13.56
CA LYS A 287 -4.70 9.63 -12.96
C LYS A 287 -4.71 9.53 -11.42
N SER A 288 -5.71 8.86 -10.83
CA SER A 288 -5.85 8.64 -9.38
C SER A 288 -5.31 7.26 -8.95
N ASN A 289 -5.17 7.02 -7.64
CA ASN A 289 -4.87 5.69 -7.11
C ASN A 289 -6.03 4.69 -7.29
N ALA A 290 -7.29 5.15 -7.47
CA ALA A 290 -8.43 4.25 -7.68
C ALA A 290 -8.22 3.34 -8.90
N MET A 291 -7.69 3.89 -10.00
CA MET A 291 -7.36 3.15 -11.22
C MET A 291 -6.35 2.01 -11.00
N LYS A 292 -5.50 2.07 -9.96
CA LYS A 292 -4.53 0.99 -9.64
C LYS A 292 -5.21 -0.21 -8.99
N PHE A 293 -6.15 0.04 -8.07
CA PHE A 293 -6.85 -1.01 -7.32
C PHE A 293 -8.08 -1.53 -8.07
N LEU A 294 -8.85 -0.60 -8.65
CA LEU A 294 -10.10 -0.79 -9.36
C LEU A 294 -9.98 -0.19 -10.79
N PRO A 295 -9.29 -0.87 -11.73
CA PRO A 295 -9.18 -0.38 -13.10
C PRO A 295 -10.55 -0.36 -13.79
N LYS A 296 -10.84 0.70 -14.54
CA LYS A 296 -12.05 0.90 -15.36
C LYS A 296 -11.67 1.38 -16.77
N THR A 297 -12.51 1.10 -17.76
CA THR A 297 -12.40 1.78 -19.07
C THR A 297 -12.86 3.23 -18.97
N LYS A 298 -12.62 4.02 -20.01
CA LYS A 298 -13.08 5.42 -20.10
C LYS A 298 -14.61 5.48 -20.08
N GLU A 299 -15.26 4.58 -20.79
CA GLU A 299 -16.71 4.47 -20.94
C GLU A 299 -17.36 4.09 -19.60
N GLU A 300 -16.77 3.14 -18.87
CA GLU A 300 -17.22 2.74 -17.53
C GLU A 300 -17.09 3.89 -16.53
N ALA A 301 -15.93 4.56 -16.49
CA ALA A 301 -15.67 5.66 -15.58
C ALA A 301 -16.61 6.86 -15.82
N LEU A 302 -16.81 7.24 -17.10
CA LEU A 302 -17.73 8.33 -17.46
C LEU A 302 -19.19 7.99 -17.15
N ARG A 303 -19.63 6.74 -17.42
CA ARG A 303 -20.98 6.25 -17.11
C ARG A 303 -21.29 6.27 -15.61
N GLU A 304 -20.28 6.09 -14.76
CA GLU A 304 -20.41 6.16 -13.29
C GLU A 304 -20.25 7.58 -12.73
N GLY A 305 -19.97 8.58 -13.58
CA GLY A 305 -19.86 9.99 -13.22
C GLY A 305 -18.48 10.44 -12.76
N TYR A 306 -17.42 9.66 -13.04
CA TYR A 306 -16.04 10.09 -12.79
C TYR A 306 -15.49 10.92 -13.95
N SER A 307 -14.55 11.81 -13.66
CA SER A 307 -13.80 12.54 -14.68
C SER A 307 -12.66 11.69 -15.28
N TRP A 308 -12.32 11.94 -16.55
CA TRP A 308 -11.23 11.26 -17.26
C TRP A 308 -10.25 12.29 -17.82
N SER A 309 -8.95 11.96 -17.86
CA SER A 309 -7.92 12.81 -18.43
C SER A 309 -7.31 12.16 -19.68
N ASP A 310 -7.57 12.76 -20.84
CA ASP A 310 -6.94 12.38 -22.11
C ASP A 310 -5.52 12.99 -22.27
N LYS A 311 -4.95 13.57 -21.20
CA LYS A 311 -3.59 14.11 -21.23
C LYS A 311 -2.58 12.97 -21.27
N GLU A 312 -1.89 12.86 -22.39
CA GLU A 312 -0.74 11.97 -22.57
C GLU A 312 0.42 12.34 -21.62
N ASP A 313 1.21 11.33 -21.25
CA ASP A 313 2.42 11.53 -20.44
C ASP A 313 3.54 12.05 -21.35
N THR A 314 4.24 13.12 -20.94
CA THR A 314 5.35 13.69 -21.71
C THR A 314 6.49 12.68 -21.86
N LEU A 315 6.91 12.42 -23.11
CA LEU A 315 8.11 11.66 -23.40
C LEU A 315 9.33 12.60 -23.47
N TYR A 316 10.38 12.23 -22.75
CA TYR A 316 11.67 12.94 -22.76
C TYR A 316 12.64 12.25 -23.71
N LYS A 317 13.47 13.03 -24.41
CA LYS A 317 14.55 12.50 -25.25
C LYS A 317 15.54 11.71 -24.38
N THR A 318 15.82 10.48 -24.77
CA THR A 318 16.78 9.57 -24.15
C THR A 318 18.19 9.81 -24.72
N SER A 319 19.22 9.50 -23.93
CA SER A 319 20.63 9.61 -24.35
C SER A 319 21.33 8.26 -24.42
N ILE A 320 20.93 7.29 -23.57
CA ILE A 320 21.41 5.90 -23.63
C ILE A 320 20.26 4.89 -23.53
N LEU A 321 20.46 3.69 -24.07
CA LEU A 321 19.52 2.59 -23.97
C LEU A 321 19.79 1.77 -22.71
N ALA A 322 18.74 1.24 -22.07
CA ALA A 322 18.92 0.35 -20.92
C ALA A 322 19.72 -0.94 -21.23
N ILE A 323 19.85 -1.36 -22.49
CA ILE A 323 20.71 -2.51 -22.86
C ILE A 323 22.21 -2.17 -22.82
N SER A 324 22.56 -0.88 -22.82
CA SER A 324 23.93 -0.39 -22.74
C SER A 324 24.40 -0.14 -21.30
N LEU A 325 23.54 -0.40 -20.30
CA LEU A 325 23.93 -0.31 -18.89
C LEU A 325 24.85 -1.50 -18.52
N PRO A 326 25.85 -1.28 -17.64
CA PRO A 326 26.70 -2.37 -17.16
C PRO A 326 25.94 -3.41 -16.36
N GLU A 327 26.33 -4.68 -16.50
CA GLU A 327 25.72 -5.80 -15.76
C GLU A 327 25.93 -5.72 -14.24
N LYS A 328 27.00 -5.06 -13.78
CA LYS A 328 27.36 -4.92 -12.36
C LYS A 328 27.57 -3.46 -11.97
N ILE A 329 27.34 -3.17 -10.68
CA ILE A 329 27.47 -1.80 -10.15
C ILE A 329 28.91 -1.30 -10.08
N ILE A 330 29.89 -2.21 -9.97
CA ILE A 330 31.32 -1.86 -9.95
C ILE A 330 31.79 -1.29 -11.29
N ASP A 331 31.17 -1.70 -12.39
CA ASP A 331 31.42 -1.23 -13.75
C ASP A 331 30.60 0.03 -14.10
N THR A 332 29.82 0.57 -13.15
CA THR A 332 28.96 1.75 -13.36
C THR A 332 29.70 3.05 -13.02
N GLU A 333 30.17 3.71 -14.08
CA GLU A 333 30.77 5.05 -14.04
C GLU A 333 29.78 6.14 -13.56
N GLU A 334 30.31 7.23 -12.98
CA GLU A 334 29.48 8.33 -12.45
C GLU A 334 28.77 9.16 -13.51
N ASN A 335 29.19 9.07 -14.78
CA ASN A 335 28.50 9.77 -15.87
C ASN A 335 27.02 9.35 -16.01
N ILE A 336 26.62 8.17 -15.50
CA ILE A 336 25.22 7.72 -15.46
C ILE A 336 24.24 8.74 -14.84
N LEU A 337 24.74 9.63 -13.98
CA LEU A 337 23.95 10.70 -13.34
C LEU A 337 23.57 11.83 -14.32
N ASN A 338 24.35 12.01 -15.38
CA ASN A 338 24.09 12.97 -16.45
C ASN A 338 23.11 12.40 -17.49
N GLU A 339 23.14 11.08 -17.70
CA GLU A 339 22.37 10.37 -18.73
C GLU A 339 20.86 10.28 -18.46
N VAL A 340 20.08 10.18 -19.54
CA VAL A 340 18.64 9.86 -19.53
C VAL A 340 18.47 8.49 -20.18
N VAL A 341 18.28 7.47 -19.35
CA VAL A 341 18.18 6.07 -19.76
C VAL A 341 16.79 5.79 -20.35
N GLU A 342 16.73 5.12 -21.49
CA GLU A 342 15.48 4.60 -22.03
C GLU A 342 15.00 3.33 -21.31
N CYS A 343 13.79 3.36 -20.76
CA CYS A 343 13.22 2.21 -20.06
C CYS A 343 12.94 1.01 -20.98
N LYS A 344 13.57 -0.14 -20.68
CA LYS A 344 13.44 -1.42 -21.40
C LYS A 344 11.98 -1.89 -21.64
N ASN A 345 11.02 -1.43 -20.83
CA ASN A 345 9.62 -1.88 -20.88
C ASN A 345 8.63 -0.83 -21.43
N CYS A 346 8.95 0.46 -21.46
CA CYS A 346 7.97 1.48 -21.87
C CYS A 346 8.57 2.69 -22.59
N SER A 347 9.84 2.63 -22.99
CA SER A 347 10.58 3.67 -23.73
C SER A 347 10.59 5.08 -23.13
N ARG A 348 10.03 5.28 -21.92
CA ARG A 348 10.17 6.55 -21.18
C ARG A 348 11.60 6.70 -20.66
N GLY A 349 12.15 7.90 -20.86
CA GLY A 349 13.38 8.34 -20.21
C GLY A 349 13.26 8.39 -18.69
N TYR A 350 14.32 7.99 -17.99
CA TYR A 350 14.50 8.18 -16.55
C TYR A 350 15.97 8.47 -16.22
N LYS A 351 16.23 9.08 -15.07
CA LYS A 351 17.59 9.31 -14.57
C LYS A 351 17.83 8.49 -13.31
N ILE A 352 19.07 8.06 -13.10
CA ILE A 352 19.53 7.60 -11.79
C ILE A 352 19.93 8.83 -10.97
N THR A 353 19.53 8.87 -9.70
CA THR A 353 19.92 9.95 -8.78
C THR A 353 21.19 9.57 -8.01
N GLN A 354 21.94 10.55 -7.49
CA GLN A 354 23.12 10.27 -6.66
C GLN A 354 22.78 9.39 -5.45
N GLY A 355 21.63 9.62 -4.80
CA GLY A 355 21.16 8.81 -3.67
C GLY A 355 20.90 7.36 -4.07
N GLU A 356 20.21 7.15 -5.20
CA GLU A 356 19.98 5.80 -5.74
C GLU A 356 21.30 5.11 -6.11
N LEU A 357 22.22 5.79 -6.80
CA LEU A 357 23.53 5.23 -7.17
C LEU A 357 24.37 4.85 -5.94
N ASN A 358 24.42 5.72 -4.92
CA ASN A 358 25.14 5.47 -3.68
C ASN A 358 24.58 4.26 -2.92
N LEU A 359 23.25 4.14 -2.86
CA LEU A 359 22.56 3.03 -2.21
C LEU A 359 22.80 1.71 -2.97
N LEU A 360 22.69 1.73 -4.29
CA LEU A 360 22.99 0.58 -5.16
C LEU A 360 24.44 0.10 -4.98
N ARG A 361 25.42 1.02 -4.96
CA ARG A 361 26.83 0.73 -4.63
C ARG A 361 26.97 0.11 -3.23
N LYS A 362 26.30 0.66 -2.20
CA LYS A 362 26.31 0.14 -0.82
C LYS A 362 25.72 -1.28 -0.71
N MET A 363 24.74 -1.62 -1.54
CA MET A 363 24.10 -2.94 -1.57
C MET A 363 24.77 -3.92 -2.55
N ASN A 364 25.80 -3.50 -3.30
CA ASN A 364 26.38 -4.22 -4.43
C ASN A 364 25.35 -4.67 -5.48
N LEU A 365 24.38 -3.79 -5.80
CA LEU A 365 23.27 -4.08 -6.72
C LEU A 365 23.38 -3.22 -8.00
N PRO A 366 23.16 -3.80 -9.20
CA PRO A 366 23.30 -3.10 -10.48
C PRO A 366 22.22 -2.03 -10.69
N VAL A 367 22.52 -1.08 -11.57
CA VAL A 367 21.55 -0.05 -11.97
C VAL A 367 20.30 -0.65 -12.63
N PRO A 368 19.09 -0.12 -12.34
CA PRO A 368 17.86 -0.68 -12.88
C PRO A 368 17.72 -0.41 -14.37
N HIS A 369 17.33 -1.42 -15.15
CA HIS A 369 17.00 -1.31 -16.59
C HIS A 369 15.53 -0.88 -16.83
N HIS A 370 14.78 -0.63 -15.76
CA HIS A 370 13.37 -0.21 -15.77
C HIS A 370 13.19 1.10 -15.02
N CYS A 371 12.45 2.04 -15.62
CA CYS A 371 12.12 3.30 -14.95
C CYS A 371 11.32 3.07 -13.64
N PRO A 372 11.35 4.02 -12.69
CA PRO A 372 10.63 3.92 -11.41
C PRO A 372 9.15 3.53 -11.57
N LYS A 373 8.47 4.00 -12.63
CA LYS A 373 7.07 3.67 -12.87
C LYS A 373 6.83 2.21 -13.30
N CYS A 374 7.75 1.61 -14.07
CA CYS A 374 7.68 0.20 -14.40
C CYS A 374 7.98 -0.68 -13.18
N ARG A 375 8.97 -0.28 -12.36
CA ARG A 375 9.26 -0.94 -11.07
C ARG A 375 8.05 -0.86 -10.11
N GLU A 376 7.42 0.31 -9.97
CA GLU A 376 6.18 0.49 -9.20
C GLU A 376 5.06 -0.44 -9.70
N ASN A 377 4.80 -0.45 -11.02
CA ASN A 377 3.75 -1.30 -11.60
C ASN A 377 4.04 -2.80 -11.38
N ARG A 378 5.30 -3.24 -11.45
CA ARG A 378 5.74 -4.60 -11.12
C ARG A 378 5.50 -4.96 -9.66
N ARG A 379 5.65 -4.00 -8.72
CA ARG A 379 5.28 -4.23 -7.32
C ARG A 379 3.76 -4.32 -7.16
N PHE A 380 3.02 -3.38 -7.74
CA PHE A 380 1.56 -3.32 -7.62
C PHE A 380 0.85 -4.56 -8.18
N SER A 381 1.36 -5.18 -9.24
CA SER A 381 0.77 -6.41 -9.82
C SER A 381 0.94 -7.66 -8.95
N ARG A 382 1.87 -7.66 -7.99
CA ARG A 382 2.10 -8.76 -7.04
C ARG A 382 1.15 -8.69 -5.83
N ILE A 383 0.55 -7.52 -5.57
CA ILE A 383 -0.38 -7.31 -4.45
C ILE A 383 -1.80 -7.80 -4.79
N THR A 384 -2.43 -8.44 -3.82
CA THR A 384 -3.85 -8.82 -3.83
C THR A 384 -4.74 -7.58 -3.82
N LYS A 385 -5.83 -7.58 -4.60
CA LYS A 385 -6.72 -6.40 -4.69
C LYS A 385 -7.64 -6.28 -3.46
N PRO A 386 -8.24 -5.11 -3.18
CA PRO A 386 -9.35 -4.94 -2.24
C PRO A 386 -10.64 -5.59 -2.79
N LYS A 387 -10.63 -6.92 -2.92
CA LYS A 387 -11.78 -7.70 -3.35
C LYS A 387 -11.65 -9.12 -2.85
N LEU A 388 -12.59 -9.54 -2.00
CA LEU A 388 -12.68 -10.91 -1.54
C LEU A 388 -13.45 -11.78 -2.53
N TYR A 389 -13.00 -13.02 -2.67
CA TYR A 389 -13.61 -14.06 -3.49
C TYR A 389 -13.91 -15.26 -2.60
N LYS A 390 -15.05 -15.91 -2.83
CA LYS A 390 -15.33 -17.22 -2.24
C LYS A 390 -14.47 -18.27 -2.95
N ARG A 391 -13.66 -19.01 -2.19
CA ARG A 391 -12.88 -20.18 -2.63
C ARG A 391 -13.02 -21.29 -1.60
N PHE A 392 -12.40 -22.44 -1.87
CA PHE A 392 -12.27 -23.54 -0.92
C PHE A 392 -10.82 -23.69 -0.48
N CYS A 393 -10.59 -24.08 0.78
CA CYS A 393 -9.27 -24.43 1.26
C CYS A 393 -8.79 -25.72 0.57
N MET A 394 -7.66 -25.64 -0.14
CA MET A 394 -7.13 -26.75 -0.95
C MET A 394 -6.51 -27.90 -0.14
N LYS A 395 -6.65 -27.90 1.19
CA LYS A 395 -6.20 -28.98 2.11
C LYS A 395 -7.35 -29.69 2.84
N CYS A 396 -8.43 -28.95 3.18
CA CYS A 396 -9.56 -29.50 3.95
C CYS A 396 -10.95 -29.20 3.36
N ASN A 397 -11.01 -28.58 2.18
CA ASN A 397 -12.22 -28.22 1.44
C ASN A 397 -13.21 -27.29 2.19
N LEU A 398 -12.77 -26.62 3.25
CA LEU A 398 -13.56 -25.61 3.96
C LEU A 398 -13.83 -24.39 3.06
N ASP A 399 -15.03 -23.81 3.17
CA ASP A 399 -15.36 -22.49 2.59
C ASP A 399 -14.45 -21.39 3.14
N ILE A 400 -13.80 -20.63 2.25
CA ILE A 400 -12.89 -19.53 2.61
C ILE A 400 -13.18 -18.25 1.81
N TYR A 401 -12.84 -17.11 2.40
CA TYR A 401 -12.85 -15.80 1.73
C TYR A 401 -11.41 -15.29 1.61
N THR A 402 -10.99 -14.95 0.40
CA THR A 402 -9.60 -14.59 0.10
C THR A 402 -9.52 -13.58 -1.04
N SER A 403 -8.48 -12.74 -1.06
CA SER A 403 -8.22 -11.84 -2.20
C SER A 403 -7.49 -12.50 -3.37
N PHE A 404 -7.14 -13.79 -3.28
CA PHE A 404 -6.70 -14.58 -4.43
C PHE A 404 -7.91 -14.95 -5.29
N SER A 405 -8.10 -14.28 -6.43
CA SER A 405 -9.22 -14.58 -7.33
C SER A 405 -9.19 -16.03 -7.85
N PRO A 406 -10.34 -16.64 -8.23
CA PRO A 406 -10.39 -18.04 -8.67
C PRO A 406 -9.52 -18.36 -9.89
N GLU A 407 -9.24 -17.36 -10.72
CA GLU A 407 -8.43 -17.49 -11.95
C GLU A 407 -6.92 -17.53 -11.65
N ARG A 408 -6.51 -17.25 -10.40
CA ARG A 408 -5.08 -17.29 -10.00
C ARG A 408 -4.65 -18.71 -9.62
N PRO A 409 -3.48 -19.18 -10.10
CA PRO A 409 -2.96 -20.53 -9.85
C PRO A 409 -2.44 -20.74 -8.41
N ASP A 410 -2.63 -19.77 -7.52
CA ASP A 410 -2.19 -19.85 -6.13
C ASP A 410 -2.90 -20.98 -5.38
N ILE A 411 -2.10 -21.83 -4.71
CA ILE A 411 -2.60 -22.82 -3.74
C ILE A 411 -2.98 -22.07 -2.45
N VAL A 412 -4.24 -22.18 -1.99
CA VAL A 412 -4.74 -21.40 -0.83
C VAL A 412 -5.25 -22.31 0.27
N TYR A 413 -4.70 -22.14 1.49
CA TYR A 413 -5.09 -22.85 2.70
C TYR A 413 -5.74 -21.92 3.73
N CYS A 414 -6.75 -22.41 4.45
CA CYS A 414 -7.30 -21.69 5.60
C CYS A 414 -6.26 -21.54 6.72
N VAL A 415 -6.44 -20.56 7.62
CA VAL A 415 -5.50 -20.23 8.71
C VAL A 415 -5.07 -21.49 9.46
N LYS A 416 -6.01 -22.35 9.84
CA LYS A 416 -5.74 -23.59 10.59
C LYS A 416 -4.84 -24.55 9.81
N CYS A 417 -5.19 -24.83 8.55
CA CYS A 417 -4.44 -25.75 7.69
C CYS A 417 -3.03 -25.23 7.34
N TYR A 418 -2.90 -23.91 7.22
CA TYR A 418 -1.63 -23.24 7.00
C TYR A 418 -0.74 -23.27 8.26
N GLN A 419 -1.29 -22.92 9.43
CA GLN A 419 -0.57 -23.00 10.70
C GLN A 419 -0.09 -24.42 11.00
N GLN A 420 -0.91 -25.44 10.76
CA GLN A 420 -0.52 -26.84 10.95
C GLN A 420 0.65 -27.32 10.05
N GLU A 421 1.02 -26.55 9.02
CA GLU A 421 2.11 -26.88 8.10
C GLU A 421 3.39 -26.06 8.34
N PHE A 422 3.27 -24.89 8.96
CA PHE A 422 4.36 -23.92 9.16
C PHE A 422 4.38 -23.34 10.60
N ALA A 423 4.04 -24.16 11.59
CA ALA A 423 4.13 -23.83 13.02
C ALA A 423 5.57 -23.91 13.53
#